data_AF-A0A7V7YEL9-F1
#
_entry.id   AF-A0A7V7YEL9-F1
#
_cell.length_a   1.000
_cell.length_b   1.000
_cell.length_c   1.000
_cell.angle_alpha   90.00
_cell.angle_beta   90.00
_cell.angle_gamma   90.00
#
_symmetry.space_group_name_H-M   'P 1'
#
loop_
_entity.id
_entity.type
_entity.pdbx_description
1 polymer ?
#
loop_
_entity_poly.entity_id
_entity_poly.type
_entity_poly.pdbx_seq_one_letter_code
_entity_poly.pdbx_strand_id
1 'polypeptide(L)'
;MTHPVVRAALLAALSLPPLAAASDLDGVLERLRAEIAAVPADDPAPIDTVLARYRDETGIDLQIPVAGDSDAPLPALVRPANVTPTNWDAVSRYLRQTDAQHTVPVEMGELSLSLLDLDGDGQRDLVQSAYSGGTGLYTQVDMLRRDPQHGFVVPTSLDPQRPWAQGQYGLSGRGSDQGLYWLRIDGVSYIAYRDGDYYGDTLLLNRPLSADPRERSPTTRLQVRYGREHRLADPAVHADGEPLDANATAIAADRRLLKHIDRLLAALTLDGDGVAHFGDAQARCPVPPGTDPGEAEIWPWRGAGSYTFNTAADTVIRSGKQCYSATLIALRSSYAGDHALCCQLWLYRGPGEQVATLDLRSRRWVSGVTVVPVPPQGE
;
A
#
# COMPACT_ATOMS: atom_id res chain seq x y z
N MET A 1 -77.89 26.32 -12.05
CA MET A 1 -77.21 25.13 -11.48
C MET A 1 -75.89 24.96 -12.24
N THR A 2 -74.79 24.88 -11.49
CA THR A 2 -73.44 24.37 -11.82
C THR A 2 -72.60 25.03 -12.93
N HIS A 3 -71.65 25.89 -12.51
CA HIS A 3 -70.27 25.94 -13.03
C HIS A 3 -69.49 24.67 -12.55
N PRO A 4 -68.38 24.19 -13.19
CA PRO A 4 -67.16 24.99 -13.37
C PRO A 4 -66.19 24.68 -14.55
N VAL A 5 -65.28 25.65 -14.69
CA VAL A 5 -63.93 25.70 -15.28
C VAL A 5 -63.08 24.43 -15.08
N VAL A 6 -62.31 24.02 -16.10
CA VAL A 6 -60.99 23.38 -15.89
C VAL A 6 -59.95 23.91 -16.90
N ARG A 7 -58.94 24.57 -16.33
CA ARG A 7 -57.67 24.99 -16.93
C ARG A 7 -56.81 23.75 -17.23
N ALA A 8 -56.19 23.71 -18.42
CA ALA A 8 -55.06 22.82 -18.66
C ALA A 8 -53.80 23.45 -18.03
N ALA A 9 -53.25 22.79 -17.01
CA ALA A 9 -51.98 23.15 -16.38
C ALA A 9 -50.87 22.20 -16.86
N LEU A 10 -49.71 22.79 -17.12
CA LEU A 10 -48.45 22.15 -17.46
C LEU A 10 -48.11 20.98 -16.52
N LEU A 11 -47.74 19.84 -17.09
CA LEU A 11 -46.84 18.87 -16.45
C LEU A 11 -45.46 19.07 -17.08
N ALA A 12 -44.66 19.94 -16.48
CA ALA A 12 -43.22 19.87 -16.62
C ALA A 12 -42.77 18.62 -15.84
N ALA A 13 -42.42 17.56 -16.56
CA ALA A 13 -41.77 16.41 -15.99
C ALA A 13 -40.42 16.85 -15.42
N LEU A 14 -40.31 16.83 -14.09
CA LEU A 14 -39.03 16.83 -13.39
C LEU A 14 -38.28 15.57 -13.84
N SER A 15 -37.34 15.74 -14.77
CA SER A 15 -36.29 14.75 -15.00
C SER A 15 -35.43 14.70 -13.76
N LEU A 16 -35.72 13.77 -12.86
CA LEU A 16 -34.76 13.33 -11.85
C LEU A 16 -33.47 12.95 -12.61
N PRO A 17 -32.27 13.37 -12.16
CA PRO A 17 -31.04 12.82 -12.69
C PRO A 17 -31.11 11.29 -12.54
N PRO A 18 -30.53 10.53 -13.50
CA PRO A 18 -30.50 9.09 -13.36
C PRO A 18 -29.81 8.77 -12.02
N LEU A 19 -30.48 7.99 -11.17
CA LEU A 19 -29.77 7.29 -10.09
C LEU A 19 -28.55 6.65 -10.74
N ALA A 20 -27.35 7.01 -10.26
CA ALA A 20 -26.12 6.36 -10.68
C ALA A 20 -26.39 4.86 -10.73
N ALA A 21 -26.20 4.24 -11.90
CA ALA A 21 -26.45 2.82 -12.07
C ALA A 21 -25.72 2.07 -10.95
N ALA A 22 -26.42 1.18 -10.24
CA ALA A 22 -25.82 0.35 -9.21
C ALA A 22 -24.54 -0.26 -9.78
N SER A 23 -23.41 -0.04 -9.11
CA SER A 23 -22.15 -0.49 -9.67
C SER A 23 -22.04 -1.99 -9.48
N ASP A 24 -21.68 -2.70 -10.55
CA ASP A 24 -21.28 -4.10 -10.47
C ASP A 24 -19.85 -4.17 -9.96
N LEU A 25 -19.67 -3.96 -8.64
CA LEU A 25 -18.34 -3.94 -8.02
C LEU A 25 -17.56 -5.23 -8.30
N ASP A 26 -18.23 -6.38 -8.24
CA ASP A 26 -17.64 -7.68 -8.55
C ASP A 26 -17.26 -7.78 -10.04
N GLY A 27 -18.12 -7.31 -10.95
CA GLY A 27 -17.80 -7.25 -12.38
C GLY A 27 -16.62 -6.34 -12.70
N VAL A 28 -16.51 -5.18 -12.02
CA VAL A 28 -15.34 -4.29 -12.17
C VAL A 28 -14.08 -4.94 -11.59
N LEU A 29 -14.18 -5.61 -10.44
CA LEU A 29 -13.05 -6.33 -9.85
C LEU A 29 -12.55 -7.45 -10.80
N GLU A 30 -13.47 -8.20 -11.41
CA GLU A 30 -13.15 -9.22 -12.42
C GLU A 30 -12.55 -8.63 -13.70
N ARG A 31 -13.03 -7.47 -14.14
CA ARG A 31 -12.42 -6.72 -15.25
C ARG A 31 -10.97 -6.33 -14.91
N LEU A 32 -10.73 -5.75 -13.74
CA LEU A 32 -9.39 -5.41 -13.28
C LEU A 32 -8.51 -6.66 -13.17
N ARG A 33 -9.04 -7.79 -12.66
CA ARG A 33 -8.34 -9.09 -12.64
C ARG A 33 -7.86 -9.48 -14.03
N ALA A 34 -8.75 -9.46 -15.01
CA ALA A 34 -8.46 -9.86 -16.38
C ALA A 34 -7.43 -8.94 -17.04
N GLU A 35 -7.53 -7.63 -16.79
CA GLU A 35 -6.59 -6.64 -17.34
C GLU A 35 -5.20 -6.77 -16.70
N ILE A 36 -5.11 -6.97 -15.38
CA ILE A 36 -3.84 -7.21 -14.67
C ILE A 36 -3.19 -8.50 -15.17
N ALA A 37 -3.97 -9.57 -15.36
CA ALA A 37 -3.48 -10.83 -15.91
C ALA A 37 -3.01 -10.71 -17.37
N ALA A 38 -3.47 -9.70 -18.11
CA ALA A 38 -3.10 -9.46 -19.51
C ALA A 38 -1.88 -8.53 -19.67
N VAL A 39 -1.41 -7.89 -18.59
CA VAL A 39 -0.15 -7.13 -18.59
C VAL A 39 1.02 -8.11 -18.88
N PRO A 40 2.08 -7.68 -19.58
CA PRO A 40 3.30 -8.48 -19.72
C PRO A 40 3.74 -9.04 -18.37
N ALA A 41 4.04 -10.34 -18.32
CA ALA A 41 4.30 -11.01 -17.05
C ALA A 41 5.47 -10.37 -16.30
N ASP A 42 6.48 -9.85 -16.99
CA ASP A 42 7.66 -9.19 -16.43
C ASP A 42 7.46 -7.71 -16.08
N ASP A 43 6.24 -7.16 -16.22
CA ASP A 43 5.91 -5.85 -15.68
C ASP A 43 6.10 -5.89 -14.14
N PRO A 44 6.99 -5.05 -13.58
CA PRO A 44 7.27 -5.06 -12.17
C PRO A 44 6.20 -4.33 -11.37
N ALA A 45 5.12 -3.78 -11.92
CA ALA A 45 4.03 -3.12 -11.20
C ALA A 45 2.69 -3.26 -11.95
N PRO A 46 2.19 -4.49 -12.17
CA PRO A 46 1.07 -4.74 -13.07
C PRO A 46 -0.25 -4.13 -12.57
N ILE A 47 -0.43 -4.02 -11.25
CA ILE A 47 -1.57 -3.31 -10.64
C ILE A 47 -1.51 -1.84 -11.05
N ASP A 48 -0.41 -1.14 -10.73
CA ASP A 48 -0.22 0.27 -11.05
C ASP A 48 -0.37 0.55 -12.55
N THR A 49 0.21 -0.30 -13.41
CA THR A 49 0.08 -0.20 -14.87
C THR A 49 -1.37 -0.22 -15.34
N VAL A 50 -2.23 -1.06 -14.74
CA VAL A 50 -3.66 -1.10 -15.08
C VAL A 50 -4.42 0.07 -14.45
N LEU A 51 -4.20 0.32 -13.15
CA LEU A 51 -4.94 1.36 -12.43
C LEU A 51 -4.68 2.76 -12.97
N ALA A 52 -3.47 3.03 -13.49
CA ALA A 52 -3.14 4.29 -14.14
C ALA A 52 -4.08 4.65 -15.31
N ARG A 53 -4.65 3.65 -16.01
CA ARG A 53 -5.60 3.84 -17.12
C ARG A 53 -6.97 4.35 -16.67
N TYR A 54 -7.30 4.13 -15.40
CA TYR A 54 -8.57 4.47 -14.79
C TYR A 54 -8.45 5.62 -13.79
N ARG A 55 -7.29 6.27 -13.70
CA ARG A 55 -7.04 7.32 -12.72
C ARG A 55 -8.12 8.41 -12.84
N ASP A 56 -8.70 8.78 -11.70
CA ASP A 56 -9.60 9.91 -11.64
C ASP A 56 -8.80 11.22 -11.61
N GLU A 57 -8.74 11.91 -12.75
CA GLU A 57 -8.05 13.18 -12.92
C GLU A 57 -8.94 14.39 -12.63
N THR A 58 -10.19 14.18 -12.21
CA THR A 58 -11.13 15.28 -11.98
C THR A 58 -10.91 15.97 -10.64
N GLY A 59 -10.11 15.38 -9.75
CA GLY A 59 -9.83 15.86 -8.39
C GLY A 59 -9.21 17.26 -8.34
N ILE A 60 -9.45 17.97 -7.24
CA ILE A 60 -8.80 19.24 -6.96
C ILE A 60 -8.05 19.11 -5.63
N ASP A 61 -6.73 19.16 -5.70
CA ASP A 61 -5.86 19.03 -4.52
C ASP A 61 -5.60 20.40 -3.88
N LEU A 62 -5.58 20.42 -2.56
CA LEU A 62 -5.37 21.58 -1.71
C LEU A 62 -4.39 21.20 -0.60
N GLN A 63 -3.47 22.10 -0.30
CA GLN A 63 -2.62 22.00 0.88
C GLN A 63 -3.01 23.08 1.86
N ILE A 64 -3.36 22.67 3.07
CA ILE A 64 -3.76 23.56 4.16
C ILE A 64 -2.66 23.50 5.22
N PRO A 65 -1.87 24.58 5.37
CA PRO A 65 -0.93 24.66 6.48
C PRO A 65 -1.68 24.62 7.80
N VAL A 66 -1.27 23.72 8.68
CA VAL A 66 -1.78 23.61 10.05
C VAL A 66 -0.62 23.92 10.97
N ALA A 67 -0.81 24.80 11.93
CA ALA A 67 0.22 25.06 12.91
C ALA A 67 0.52 23.75 13.69
N GLY A 68 1.80 23.48 13.97
CA GLY A 68 2.21 22.29 14.74
C GLY A 68 1.76 22.30 16.20
N ASP A 69 1.12 23.38 16.64
CA ASP A 69 0.38 23.47 17.91
C ASP A 69 -1.10 23.39 17.59
N SER A 70 -1.76 22.34 18.07
CA SER A 70 -3.14 22.00 17.71
C SER A 70 -4.17 23.04 18.16
N ASP A 71 -3.77 23.94 19.08
CA ASP A 71 -4.60 25.04 19.59
C ASP A 71 -4.45 26.34 18.79
N ALA A 72 -3.50 26.44 17.86
CA ALA A 72 -3.31 27.64 17.07
C ALA A 72 -4.41 27.78 15.99
N PRO A 73 -4.95 29.00 15.78
CA PRO A 73 -5.99 29.20 14.80
C PRO A 73 -5.49 28.93 13.38
N LEU A 74 -6.34 28.35 12.53
CA LEU A 74 -6.05 28.18 11.12
C LEU A 74 -5.65 29.52 10.48
N PRO A 75 -4.68 29.52 9.55
CA PRO A 75 -4.32 30.72 8.81
C PRO A 75 -5.52 31.23 7.99
N ALA A 76 -5.45 32.49 7.57
CA ALA A 76 -6.47 33.07 6.71
C ALA A 76 -6.64 32.23 5.44
N LEU A 77 -7.80 31.57 5.31
CA LEU A 77 -8.10 30.70 4.18
C LEU A 77 -8.35 31.54 2.92
N VAL A 78 -7.50 31.38 1.91
CA VAL A 78 -7.64 32.04 0.60
C VAL A 78 -8.08 31.01 -0.43
N ARG A 79 -9.18 31.29 -1.14
CA ARG A 79 -9.71 30.40 -2.17
C ARG A 79 -8.74 30.26 -3.33
N PRO A 80 -8.28 29.04 -3.67
CA PRO A 80 -7.52 28.82 -4.89
C PRO A 80 -8.35 29.07 -6.15
N ALA A 81 -7.73 29.56 -7.22
CA ALA A 81 -8.43 29.97 -8.43
C ALA A 81 -9.20 28.84 -9.13
N ASN A 82 -8.72 27.61 -9.01
CA ASN A 82 -9.32 26.39 -9.57
C ASN A 82 -10.45 25.82 -8.69
N VAL A 83 -10.75 26.40 -7.53
CA VAL A 83 -11.84 25.96 -6.64
C VAL A 83 -13.05 26.87 -6.82
N THR A 84 -14.22 26.28 -7.08
CA THR A 84 -15.47 27.03 -7.21
C THR A 84 -15.88 27.65 -5.87
N PRO A 85 -16.67 28.75 -5.87
CA PRO A 85 -17.17 29.35 -4.62
C PRO A 85 -17.89 28.32 -3.74
N THR A 86 -18.76 27.51 -4.34
CA THR A 86 -19.54 26.48 -3.62
C THR A 86 -18.68 25.41 -2.97
N ASN A 87 -17.60 24.96 -3.62
CA ASN A 87 -16.69 23.97 -3.03
C ASN A 87 -15.82 24.60 -1.95
N TRP A 88 -15.37 25.83 -2.17
CA TRP A 88 -14.58 26.56 -1.19
C TRP A 88 -15.35 26.86 0.09
N ASP A 89 -16.63 27.23 -0.03
CA ASP A 89 -17.50 27.47 1.12
C ASP A 89 -17.67 26.21 1.96
N ALA A 90 -17.74 25.03 1.34
CA ALA A 90 -17.79 23.76 2.06
C ALA A 90 -16.48 23.43 2.78
N VAL A 91 -15.33 23.55 2.09
CA VAL A 91 -14.00 23.36 2.72
C VAL A 91 -13.81 24.31 3.89
N SER A 92 -14.11 25.58 3.67
CA SER A 92 -13.98 26.62 4.69
C SER A 92 -14.90 26.39 5.89
N ARG A 93 -16.09 25.81 5.66
CA ARG A 93 -17.02 25.45 6.73
C ARG A 93 -16.50 24.28 7.53
N TYR A 94 -16.06 23.22 6.84
CA TYR A 94 -15.47 22.04 7.46
C TYR A 94 -14.29 22.41 8.35
N LEU A 95 -13.32 23.14 7.81
CA LEU A 95 -12.12 23.58 8.54
C LEU A 95 -12.42 24.47 9.76
N ARG A 96 -13.51 25.25 9.73
CA ARG A 96 -13.85 26.17 10.85
C ARG A 96 -14.79 25.58 11.89
N GLN A 97 -15.64 24.64 11.50
CA GLN A 97 -16.72 24.13 12.35
C GLN A 97 -16.45 22.72 12.88
N THR A 98 -15.60 21.97 12.20
CA THR A 98 -15.18 20.65 12.66
C THR A 98 -13.79 20.74 13.24
N ASP A 99 -13.47 19.79 14.11
CA ASP A 99 -12.15 19.66 14.68
C ASP A 99 -11.17 19.00 13.70
N ALA A 100 -11.25 19.37 12.42
CA ALA A 100 -10.52 18.74 11.31
C ALA A 100 -9.03 18.59 11.62
N GLN A 101 -8.44 19.61 12.26
CA GLN A 101 -7.05 19.66 12.69
C GLN A 101 -6.68 18.65 13.80
N HIS A 102 -7.65 18.15 14.57
CA HIS A 102 -7.47 17.13 15.61
C HIS A 102 -8.03 15.75 15.21
N THR A 103 -8.87 15.67 14.17
CA THR A 103 -9.41 14.39 13.68
C THR A 103 -8.36 13.50 13.02
N VAL A 104 -7.25 14.09 12.55
CA VAL A 104 -6.09 13.36 12.04
C VAL A 104 -4.83 13.97 12.66
N PRO A 105 -3.92 13.17 13.25
CA PRO A 105 -2.67 13.70 13.77
C PRO A 105 -1.84 14.31 12.61
N VAL A 106 -1.45 15.58 12.74
CA VAL A 106 -0.68 16.30 11.74
C VAL A 106 0.72 16.58 12.28
N GLU A 107 1.68 15.68 12.07
CA GLU A 107 3.06 15.86 12.60
C GLU A 107 3.89 16.84 11.75
N MET A 108 3.59 16.95 10.45
CA MET A 108 4.37 17.78 9.51
C MET A 108 3.79 19.18 9.28
N GLY A 109 2.77 19.59 10.05
CA GLY A 109 2.16 20.92 9.96
C GLY A 109 1.42 21.20 8.64
N GLU A 110 1.01 20.17 7.92
CA GLU A 110 0.26 20.30 6.66
C GLU A 110 -0.83 19.23 6.56
N LEU A 111 -2.04 19.68 6.24
CA LEU A 111 -3.20 18.85 5.95
C LEU A 111 -3.43 18.84 4.44
N SER A 112 -3.34 17.67 3.83
CA SER A 112 -3.63 17.49 2.41
C SER A 112 -5.11 17.15 2.22
N LEU A 113 -5.76 17.91 1.34
CA LEU A 113 -7.17 17.75 1.00
C LEU A 113 -7.33 17.54 -0.50
N SER A 114 -8.19 16.62 -0.91
CA SER A 114 -8.57 16.44 -2.32
C SER A 114 -10.09 16.47 -2.47
N LEU A 115 -10.60 17.32 -3.34
CA LEU A 115 -12.03 17.41 -3.63
C LEU A 115 -12.39 16.53 -4.84
N LEU A 116 -13.20 15.50 -4.62
CA LEU A 116 -13.59 14.54 -5.65
C LEU A 116 -15.05 14.11 -5.47
N ASP A 117 -15.78 13.90 -6.56
CA ASP A 117 -17.12 13.29 -6.50
C ASP A 117 -16.96 11.77 -6.34
N LEU A 118 -17.18 11.26 -5.11
CA LEU A 118 -16.91 9.85 -4.75
C LEU A 118 -18.19 9.00 -4.73
N ASP A 119 -19.36 9.61 -4.50
CA ASP A 119 -20.64 8.89 -4.49
C ASP A 119 -21.45 9.05 -5.79
N GLY A 120 -21.05 9.96 -6.68
CA GLY A 120 -21.65 10.17 -8.01
C GLY A 120 -22.86 11.10 -7.97
N ASP A 121 -23.06 11.88 -6.90
CA ASP A 121 -24.18 12.83 -6.78
C ASP A 121 -23.95 14.15 -7.55
N GLY A 122 -22.76 14.32 -8.17
CA GLY A 122 -22.36 15.51 -8.91
C GLY A 122 -21.82 16.64 -8.03
N GLN A 123 -21.80 16.46 -6.71
CA GLN A 123 -21.09 17.30 -5.76
C GLN A 123 -19.75 16.66 -5.42
N ARG A 124 -18.78 17.50 -5.05
CA ARG A 124 -17.49 17.00 -4.59
C ARG A 124 -17.56 16.70 -3.10
N ASP A 125 -17.12 15.51 -2.75
CA ASP A 125 -16.72 15.05 -1.43
C ASP A 125 -15.28 15.47 -1.12
N LEU A 126 -14.82 15.14 0.07
CA LEU A 126 -13.49 15.49 0.56
C LEU A 126 -12.72 14.22 0.92
N VAL A 127 -11.54 14.07 0.34
CA VAL A 127 -10.50 13.19 0.86
C VAL A 127 -9.59 14.05 1.73
N GLN A 128 -9.37 13.62 2.96
CA GLN A 128 -8.45 14.24 3.90
C GLN A 128 -7.30 13.26 4.16
N SER A 129 -6.06 13.72 4.12
CA SER A 129 -4.92 12.91 4.54
C SER A 129 -3.90 13.72 5.29
N ALA A 130 -3.33 13.11 6.33
CA ALA A 130 -2.19 13.68 7.03
C ALA A 130 -1.23 12.60 7.51
N TYR A 131 0.05 12.98 7.52
CA TYR A 131 1.10 12.20 8.14
C TYR A 131 0.97 12.31 9.66
N SER A 132 0.68 11.17 10.27
CA SER A 132 0.42 11.03 11.70
C SER A 132 1.61 10.48 12.50
N GLY A 133 2.71 10.17 11.81
CA GLY A 133 3.95 9.86 12.49
C GLY A 133 4.27 8.39 12.69
N GLY A 134 5.11 8.17 13.69
CA GLY A 134 5.59 6.84 14.07
C GLY A 134 6.72 6.33 13.18
N THR A 135 7.36 5.26 13.66
CA THR A 135 8.53 4.69 13.00
C THR A 135 8.23 4.08 11.63
N GLY A 136 6.97 3.69 11.41
CA GLY A 136 6.44 3.17 10.15
C GLY A 136 6.10 4.22 9.09
N LEU A 137 6.29 5.51 9.37
CA LEU A 137 5.85 6.65 8.55
C LEU A 137 4.37 6.56 8.16
N TYR A 138 3.48 6.56 9.17
CA TYR A 138 2.06 6.30 8.96
C TYR A 138 1.31 7.55 8.49
N THR A 139 0.53 7.40 7.42
CA THR A 139 -0.39 8.40 6.89
C THR A 139 -1.80 7.87 6.99
N GLN A 140 -2.69 8.64 7.62
CA GLN A 140 -4.11 8.35 7.64
C GLN A 140 -4.80 9.07 6.48
N VAL A 141 -5.75 8.40 5.84
CA VAL A 141 -6.57 8.93 4.75
C VAL A 141 -8.04 8.67 5.05
N ASP A 142 -8.84 9.72 5.11
CA ASP A 142 -10.27 9.69 5.41
C ASP A 142 -11.09 10.26 4.24
N MET A 143 -12.20 9.59 3.88
CA MET A 143 -13.19 10.12 2.95
C MET A 143 -14.40 10.65 3.70
N LEU A 144 -14.74 11.90 3.42
CA LEU A 144 -15.78 12.65 4.09
C LEU A 144 -16.84 13.05 3.06
N ARG A 145 -18.10 12.74 3.36
CA ARG A 145 -19.22 13.09 2.48
C ARG A 145 -19.54 14.57 2.57
N ARG A 146 -19.90 15.17 1.45
CA ARG A 146 -20.44 16.53 1.38
C ARG A 146 -21.66 16.71 2.31
N ASP A 147 -21.63 17.74 3.14
CA ASP A 147 -22.73 18.09 4.04
C ASP A 147 -23.08 19.59 3.97
N PRO A 148 -24.36 19.97 3.77
CA PRO A 148 -24.77 21.36 3.71
C PRO A 148 -24.51 22.15 5.00
N GLN A 149 -24.56 21.50 6.16
CA GLN A 149 -24.48 22.17 7.47
C GLN A 149 -23.05 22.33 7.97
N HIS A 150 -22.19 21.33 7.76
CA HIS A 150 -20.83 21.25 8.29
C HIS A 150 -19.77 21.30 7.19
N GLY A 151 -20.16 21.34 5.92
CA GLY A 151 -19.24 21.27 4.79
C GLY A 151 -18.96 19.83 4.40
N PHE A 152 -18.36 19.06 5.31
CA PHE A 152 -18.09 17.63 5.14
C PHE A 152 -18.26 16.88 6.46
N VAL A 153 -18.66 15.61 6.39
CA VAL A 153 -18.85 14.74 7.56
C VAL A 153 -18.32 13.34 7.31
N VAL A 154 -17.86 12.68 8.37
CA VAL A 154 -17.48 11.26 8.32
C VAL A 154 -18.73 10.43 8.01
N PRO A 155 -18.65 9.43 7.12
CA PRO A 155 -19.75 8.52 6.85
C PRO A 155 -20.20 7.81 8.13
N THR A 156 -21.48 7.43 8.19
CA THR A 156 -21.96 6.60 9.29
C THR A 156 -21.26 5.24 9.28
N SER A 157 -20.67 4.86 10.41
CA SER A 157 -19.98 3.59 10.59
C SER A 157 -20.92 2.41 10.29
N LEU A 158 -20.60 1.65 9.24
CA LEU A 158 -21.26 0.36 8.98
C LEU A 158 -20.63 -0.78 9.80
N ASP A 159 -19.32 -0.70 10.06
CA ASP A 159 -18.57 -1.70 10.82
C ASP A 159 -17.26 -1.09 11.37
N PRO A 160 -17.12 -0.90 12.70
CA PRO A 160 -15.87 -0.44 13.32
C PRO A 160 -14.68 -1.39 13.13
N GLN A 161 -14.93 -2.68 12.87
CA GLN A 161 -13.89 -3.67 12.59
C GLN A 161 -13.41 -3.61 11.13
N ARG A 162 -14.02 -2.75 10.31
CA ARG A 162 -13.60 -2.51 8.92
C ARG A 162 -13.51 -1.01 8.67
N PRO A 163 -12.43 -0.34 9.10
CA PRO A 163 -12.28 1.11 8.95
C PRO A 163 -12.48 1.60 7.50
N TRP A 164 -12.06 0.81 6.51
CA TRP A 164 -12.25 1.08 5.08
C TRP A 164 -13.73 1.09 4.64
N ALA A 165 -14.63 0.41 5.34
CA ALA A 165 -16.07 0.52 5.14
C ALA A 165 -16.63 1.90 5.55
N GLN A 166 -15.85 2.67 6.32
CA GLN A 166 -16.13 4.03 6.73
C GLN A 166 -15.34 5.05 5.91
N GLY A 167 -14.57 4.59 4.91
CA GLY A 167 -13.67 5.45 4.15
C GLY A 167 -12.42 5.82 4.93
N GLN A 168 -11.92 4.97 5.82
CA GLN A 168 -10.66 5.21 6.54
C GLN A 168 -9.59 4.21 6.10
N TYR A 169 -8.44 4.72 5.70
CA TYR A 169 -7.31 3.95 5.23
C TYR A 169 -6.02 4.41 5.90
N GLY A 170 -5.11 3.46 6.06
CA GLY A 170 -3.77 3.70 6.56
C GLY A 170 -2.75 3.35 5.48
N LEU A 171 -1.77 4.22 5.30
CA LEU A 171 -0.60 3.95 4.47
C LEU A 171 0.64 3.98 5.34
N SER A 172 1.46 2.94 5.27
CA SER A 172 2.74 2.87 5.96
C SER A 172 3.88 3.07 4.98
N GLY A 173 4.59 4.19 5.09
CA GLY A 173 5.74 4.47 4.25
C GLY A 173 6.96 3.57 4.49
N ARG A 174 7.00 2.83 5.61
CA ARG A 174 8.07 1.87 5.97
C ARG A 174 7.59 0.44 6.20
N GLY A 175 6.31 0.26 6.53
CA GLY A 175 5.75 -0.97 7.10
C GLY A 175 5.09 -1.92 6.11
N SER A 176 4.82 -1.48 4.89
CA SER A 176 4.21 -2.30 3.83
C SER A 176 4.38 -1.61 2.48
N ASP A 177 4.07 -2.32 1.39
CA ASP A 177 3.94 -1.73 0.06
C ASP A 177 2.48 -1.38 -0.21
N GLN A 178 2.05 -0.26 0.38
CA GLN A 178 0.66 0.19 0.35
C GLN A 178 0.45 1.31 -0.64
N GLY A 179 -0.69 1.28 -1.32
CA GLY A 179 -1.11 2.30 -2.27
C GLY A 179 -2.61 2.52 -2.24
N LEU A 180 -3.04 3.76 -2.46
CA LEU A 180 -4.44 4.13 -2.54
C LEU A 180 -4.68 4.90 -3.84
N TYR A 181 -5.68 4.47 -4.60
CA TYR A 181 -5.93 4.95 -5.95
C TYR A 181 -7.38 5.40 -6.08
N TRP A 182 -7.57 6.59 -6.64
CA TRP A 182 -8.88 7.12 -7.05
C TRP A 182 -9.11 6.76 -8.51
N LEU A 183 -10.16 5.98 -8.76
CA LEU A 183 -10.45 5.47 -10.09
C LEU A 183 -11.80 5.97 -10.57
N ARG A 184 -11.88 6.23 -11.87
CA ARG A 184 -13.12 6.50 -12.60
C ARG A 184 -13.29 5.45 -13.69
N ILE A 185 -14.22 4.52 -13.49
CA ILE A 185 -14.48 3.42 -14.42
C ILE A 185 -15.92 3.55 -14.89
N ASP A 186 -16.12 3.69 -16.20
CA ASP A 186 -17.44 3.84 -16.83
C ASP A 186 -18.29 4.97 -16.19
N GLY A 187 -17.63 6.06 -15.78
CA GLY A 187 -18.25 7.23 -15.13
C GLY A 187 -18.45 7.10 -13.62
N VAL A 188 -18.14 5.94 -13.04
CA VAL A 188 -18.34 5.62 -11.62
C VAL A 188 -17.02 5.72 -10.85
N SER A 189 -17.06 6.36 -9.68
CA SER A 189 -15.91 6.54 -8.80
C SER A 189 -15.67 5.31 -7.91
N TYR A 190 -14.43 4.84 -7.86
CA TYR A 190 -13.97 3.76 -7.00
C TYR A 190 -12.70 4.14 -6.25
N ILE A 191 -12.50 3.46 -5.14
CA ILE A 191 -11.25 3.47 -4.39
C ILE A 191 -10.64 2.08 -4.51
N ALA A 192 -9.38 2.02 -4.90
CA ALA A 192 -8.60 0.79 -4.84
C ALA A 192 -7.50 0.93 -3.79
N TYR A 193 -7.43 0.01 -2.85
CA TYR A 193 -6.41 -0.06 -1.81
C TYR A 193 -5.54 -1.29 -2.05
N ARG A 194 -4.27 -1.05 -2.37
CA ARG A 194 -3.24 -2.07 -2.55
C ARG A 194 -2.48 -2.25 -1.24
N ASP A 195 -2.26 -3.48 -0.85
CA ASP A 195 -1.40 -3.85 0.27
C ASP A 195 -0.55 -5.06 -0.14
N GLY A 196 0.75 -4.88 -0.10
CA GLY A 196 1.72 -5.78 -0.72
C GLY A 196 2.92 -6.09 0.15
N ASP A 197 3.48 -7.28 -0.09
CA ASP A 197 4.68 -7.75 0.57
C ASP A 197 5.60 -8.51 -0.42
N TYR A 198 6.50 -9.34 0.11
CA TYR A 198 7.37 -10.14 -0.76
C TYR A 198 6.59 -11.21 -1.56
N TYR A 199 5.54 -11.78 -0.98
CA TYR A 199 4.81 -12.94 -1.49
C TYR A 199 3.70 -12.57 -2.48
N GLY A 200 3.19 -11.35 -2.42
CA GLY A 200 2.15 -10.89 -3.32
C GLY A 200 1.56 -9.54 -2.96
N ASP A 201 0.67 -9.07 -3.82
CA ASP A 201 -0.16 -7.90 -3.55
C ASP A 201 -1.62 -8.33 -3.39
N THR A 202 -2.34 -7.58 -2.57
CA THR A 202 -3.80 -7.63 -2.55
C THR A 202 -4.37 -6.29 -3.00
N LEU A 203 -5.50 -6.30 -3.71
CA LEU A 203 -6.21 -5.10 -4.11
C LEU A 203 -7.67 -5.18 -3.68
N LEU A 204 -8.06 -4.29 -2.79
CA LEU A 204 -9.44 -4.12 -2.35
C LEU A 204 -10.06 -2.97 -3.14
N LEU A 205 -11.14 -3.23 -3.87
CA LEU A 205 -11.90 -2.21 -4.60
C LEU A 205 -13.22 -1.95 -3.88
N ASN A 206 -13.52 -0.71 -3.52
CA ASN A 206 -14.79 -0.36 -2.90
C ASN A 206 -15.21 1.08 -3.22
N ARG A 207 -16.42 1.44 -2.77
CA ARG A 207 -17.00 2.78 -2.89
C ARG A 207 -17.46 3.27 -1.52
N PRO A 208 -16.55 3.85 -0.70
CA PRO A 208 -16.83 4.16 0.71
C PRO A 208 -18.02 5.10 0.96
N LEU A 209 -18.33 5.97 0.00
CA LEU A 209 -19.44 6.92 0.11
C LEU A 209 -20.71 6.45 -0.61
N SER A 210 -20.73 5.21 -1.15
CA SER A 210 -21.93 4.69 -1.81
C SER A 210 -23.12 4.58 -0.85
N ALA A 211 -24.31 4.79 -1.40
CA ALA A 211 -25.55 4.50 -0.71
C ALA A 211 -25.75 2.99 -0.48
N ASP A 212 -25.19 2.13 -1.33
CA ASP A 212 -25.25 0.68 -1.18
C ASP A 212 -24.19 0.18 -0.16
N PRO A 213 -24.58 -0.41 0.98
CA PRO A 213 -23.64 -0.97 1.96
C PRO A 213 -22.71 -2.05 1.39
N ARG A 214 -23.15 -2.79 0.36
CA ARG A 214 -22.33 -3.84 -0.28
C ARG A 214 -21.15 -3.27 -1.04
N GLU A 215 -21.30 -2.07 -1.59
CA GLU A 215 -20.21 -1.38 -2.30
C GLU A 215 -19.21 -0.74 -1.33
N ARG A 216 -19.66 -0.40 -0.10
CA ARG A 216 -18.79 0.11 0.97
C ARG A 216 -17.93 -1.00 1.60
N SER A 217 -18.50 -2.20 1.73
CA SER A 217 -17.89 -3.36 2.38
C SER A 217 -17.89 -4.61 1.48
N PRO A 218 -17.12 -4.65 0.38
CA PRO A 218 -16.90 -5.86 -0.41
C PRO A 218 -16.51 -7.08 0.44
N THR A 219 -16.90 -8.24 -0.06
CA THR A 219 -16.56 -9.56 0.50
C THR A 219 -15.40 -10.22 -0.24
N THR A 220 -14.94 -9.63 -1.32
CA THR A 220 -13.91 -10.13 -2.23
C THR A 220 -12.81 -9.08 -2.45
N ARG A 221 -11.61 -9.56 -2.79
CA ARG A 221 -10.45 -8.75 -3.17
C ARG A 221 -9.64 -9.47 -4.23
N LEU A 222 -8.80 -8.76 -4.97
CA LEU A 222 -7.81 -9.40 -5.84
C LEU A 222 -6.59 -9.82 -5.03
N GLN A 223 -5.98 -10.92 -5.44
CA GLN A 223 -4.66 -11.35 -5.03
C GLN A 223 -3.80 -11.52 -6.29
N VAL A 224 -2.65 -10.85 -6.30
CA VAL A 224 -1.61 -10.98 -7.32
C VAL A 224 -0.42 -11.68 -6.69
N ARG A 225 0.01 -12.79 -7.30
CA ARG A 225 1.19 -13.55 -6.90
C ARG A 225 2.32 -13.30 -7.88
N TYR A 226 3.54 -13.29 -7.34
CA TYR A 226 4.74 -13.03 -8.11
C TYR A 226 5.72 -14.20 -8.07
N GLY A 227 6.25 -14.56 -9.23
CA GLY A 227 7.52 -15.26 -9.33
C GLY A 227 8.69 -14.29 -9.17
N ARG A 228 9.84 -14.78 -8.71
CA ARG A 228 11.03 -13.94 -8.46
C ARG A 228 12.32 -14.64 -8.84
N GLU A 229 13.28 -13.83 -9.27
CA GLU A 229 14.65 -14.23 -9.51
C GLU A 229 15.57 -13.17 -8.93
N HIS A 230 16.64 -13.62 -8.26
CA HIS A 230 17.63 -12.73 -7.66
C HIS A 230 19.02 -13.04 -8.19
N ARG A 231 19.82 -11.99 -8.35
CA ARG A 231 21.25 -12.03 -8.67
C ARG A 231 21.98 -11.10 -7.73
N LEU A 232 23.23 -11.39 -7.42
CA LEU A 232 24.08 -10.42 -6.72
C LEU A 232 24.17 -9.12 -7.54
N ALA A 233 24.03 -7.98 -6.89
CA ALA A 233 24.40 -6.69 -7.45
C ALA A 233 25.93 -6.58 -7.56
N ASP A 234 26.43 -5.46 -8.10
CA ASP A 234 27.88 -5.22 -8.17
C ASP A 234 28.47 -5.32 -6.74
N PRO A 235 29.37 -6.27 -6.48
CA PRO A 235 29.86 -6.52 -5.14
C PRO A 235 30.92 -5.51 -4.69
N ALA A 236 31.16 -4.41 -5.41
CA ALA A 236 32.15 -3.40 -5.02
C ALA A 236 31.58 -2.23 -4.20
N VAL A 237 30.28 -1.95 -4.33
CA VAL A 237 29.58 -0.81 -3.69
C VAL A 237 28.15 -1.21 -3.37
N HIS A 238 27.56 -0.55 -2.39
CA HIS A 238 26.12 -0.68 -2.16
C HIS A 238 25.31 -0.07 -3.31
N ALA A 239 24.06 -0.49 -3.46
CA ALA A 239 23.18 -0.03 -4.53
C ALA A 239 22.90 1.48 -4.46
N ASP A 240 23.02 2.09 -3.28
CA ASP A 240 22.90 3.53 -3.02
C ASP A 240 24.21 4.31 -3.26
N GLY A 241 25.30 3.61 -3.59
CA GLY A 241 26.62 4.18 -3.86
C GLY A 241 27.53 4.29 -2.64
N GLU A 242 27.09 3.88 -1.45
CA GLU A 242 27.93 3.85 -0.26
C GLU A 242 29.02 2.76 -0.38
N PRO A 243 30.23 3.02 0.16
CA PRO A 243 31.31 2.04 0.14
C PRO A 243 30.98 0.86 1.05
N LEU A 244 31.42 -0.33 0.64
CA LEU A 244 31.31 -1.53 1.47
C LEU A 244 32.17 -1.41 2.72
N ASP A 245 31.69 -1.97 3.83
CA ASP A 245 32.52 -2.18 5.00
C ASP A 245 33.64 -3.22 4.75
N ALA A 246 34.56 -3.37 5.70
CA ALA A 246 35.71 -4.27 5.56
C ALA A 246 35.30 -5.75 5.41
N ASN A 247 34.23 -6.19 6.07
CA ASN A 247 33.77 -7.57 5.99
C ASN A 247 33.08 -7.85 4.65
N ALA A 248 32.19 -6.95 4.21
CA ALA A 248 31.55 -7.01 2.90
C ALA A 248 32.60 -6.96 1.77
N THR A 249 33.64 -6.13 1.91
CA THR A 249 34.79 -6.10 0.98
C THR A 249 35.51 -7.45 0.91
N ALA A 250 35.74 -8.11 2.06
CA ALA A 250 36.36 -9.43 2.08
C ALA A 250 35.49 -10.51 1.43
N ILE A 251 34.17 -10.46 1.63
CA ILE A 251 33.20 -11.36 0.98
C ILE A 251 33.18 -11.14 -0.53
N ALA A 252 33.18 -9.88 -0.98
CA ALA A 252 33.22 -9.50 -2.38
C ALA A 252 34.48 -10.00 -3.11
N ALA A 253 35.61 -10.11 -2.39
CA ALA A 253 36.85 -10.66 -2.93
C ALA A 253 36.83 -12.19 -3.09
N ASP A 254 35.98 -12.93 -2.35
CA ASP A 254 35.88 -14.39 -2.42
C ASP A 254 34.99 -14.86 -3.57
N ARG A 255 35.59 -14.98 -4.76
CA ARG A 255 34.92 -15.49 -5.97
C ARG A 255 34.30 -16.88 -5.82
N ARG A 256 34.84 -17.73 -4.93
CA ARG A 256 34.27 -19.08 -4.70
C ARG A 256 32.99 -18.98 -3.88
N LEU A 257 32.97 -18.12 -2.87
CA LEU A 257 31.79 -17.84 -2.08
C LEU A 257 30.69 -17.20 -2.93
N LEU A 258 31.02 -16.15 -3.71
CA LEU A 258 30.06 -15.51 -4.61
C LEU A 258 29.41 -16.50 -5.58
N LYS A 259 30.18 -17.43 -6.17
CA LYS A 259 29.64 -18.47 -7.05
C LYS A 259 28.70 -19.47 -6.33
N HIS A 260 28.88 -19.68 -5.02
CA HIS A 260 27.94 -20.48 -4.24
C HIS A 260 26.66 -19.69 -3.95
N ILE A 261 26.78 -18.40 -3.66
CA ILE A 261 25.64 -17.50 -3.47
C ILE A 261 24.80 -17.43 -4.75
N ASP A 262 25.39 -17.22 -5.92
CA ASP A 262 24.65 -17.18 -7.18
C ASP A 262 23.88 -18.48 -7.47
N ARG A 263 24.48 -19.64 -7.16
CA ARG A 263 23.82 -20.93 -7.30
C ARG A 263 22.66 -21.09 -6.31
N LEU A 264 22.83 -20.57 -5.10
CA LEU A 264 21.80 -20.59 -4.08
C LEU A 264 20.62 -19.69 -4.47
N LEU A 265 20.88 -18.46 -4.92
CA LEU A 265 19.85 -17.54 -5.40
C LEU A 265 19.10 -18.14 -6.61
N ALA A 266 19.81 -18.82 -7.51
CA ALA A 266 19.21 -19.52 -8.65
C ALA A 266 18.37 -20.76 -8.25
N ALA A 267 18.57 -21.29 -7.04
CA ALA A 267 17.82 -22.44 -6.51
C ALA A 267 16.64 -22.01 -5.63
N LEU A 268 16.35 -20.71 -5.52
CA LEU A 268 15.18 -20.23 -4.81
C LEU A 268 13.92 -20.79 -5.48
N THR A 269 13.05 -21.37 -4.67
CA THR A 269 11.73 -21.83 -5.11
C THR A 269 10.64 -21.11 -4.34
N LEU A 270 9.48 -20.95 -4.96
CA LEU A 270 8.27 -20.45 -4.32
C LEU A 270 7.26 -21.60 -4.27
N ASP A 271 6.60 -21.80 -3.13
CA ASP A 271 5.53 -22.78 -3.02
C ASP A 271 4.19 -22.24 -3.57
N GLY A 272 3.12 -23.03 -3.42
CA GLY A 272 1.78 -22.66 -3.91
C GLY A 272 1.19 -21.41 -3.27
N ASP A 273 1.64 -21.05 -2.06
CA ASP A 273 1.25 -19.85 -1.34
C ASP A 273 2.20 -18.67 -1.61
N GLY A 274 3.20 -18.89 -2.48
CA GLY A 274 4.20 -17.91 -2.87
C GLY A 274 5.34 -17.75 -1.86
N VAL A 275 5.43 -18.60 -0.83
CA VAL A 275 6.48 -18.50 0.20
C VAL A 275 7.81 -18.98 -0.38
N ALA A 276 8.88 -18.24 -0.11
CA ALA A 276 10.22 -18.52 -0.62
C ALA A 276 10.97 -19.55 0.22
N HIS A 277 11.62 -20.48 -0.47
CA HIS A 277 12.39 -21.56 0.12
C HIS A 277 13.75 -21.70 -0.56
N PHE A 278 14.77 -21.93 0.25
CA PHE A 278 16.09 -22.34 -0.20
C PHE A 278 16.40 -23.76 0.30
N GLY A 279 16.26 -24.76 -0.57
CA GLY A 279 16.73 -26.13 -0.29
C GLY A 279 16.29 -26.68 1.09
N ASP A 280 17.25 -27.24 1.82
CA ASP A 280 17.01 -27.82 3.16
C ASP A 280 16.91 -26.74 4.25
N ALA A 281 15.68 -26.43 4.66
CA ALA A 281 15.37 -25.47 5.72
C ALA A 281 15.95 -25.84 7.10
N GLN A 282 16.36 -27.10 7.32
CA GLN A 282 16.97 -27.54 8.57
C GLN A 282 18.50 -27.43 8.56
N ALA A 283 19.11 -27.09 7.42
CA ALA A 283 20.54 -26.91 7.35
C ALA A 283 20.99 -25.76 8.26
N ARG A 284 21.90 -26.05 9.19
CA ARG A 284 22.54 -25.04 10.06
C ARG A 284 24.05 -25.06 9.92
N CYS A 285 24.66 -23.91 10.19
CA CYS A 285 26.10 -23.85 10.39
C CYS A 285 26.47 -24.41 11.76
N PRO A 286 27.65 -25.05 11.88
CA PRO A 286 28.13 -25.53 13.18
C PRO A 286 28.18 -24.37 14.19
N VAL A 287 27.78 -24.67 15.42
CA VAL A 287 27.99 -23.76 16.56
C VAL A 287 29.49 -23.68 16.85
N PRO A 288 30.09 -22.49 16.96
CA PRO A 288 31.51 -22.36 17.30
C PRO A 288 31.86 -23.04 18.64
N PRO A 289 33.06 -23.62 18.77
CA PRO A 289 33.50 -24.18 20.04
C PRO A 289 33.57 -23.10 21.14
N GLY A 290 33.04 -23.40 22.31
CA GLY A 290 33.03 -22.48 23.45
C GLY A 290 31.91 -21.43 23.42
N THR A 291 30.98 -21.49 22.47
CA THR A 291 29.75 -20.68 22.50
C THR A 291 28.93 -21.00 23.76
N ASP A 292 28.38 -19.96 24.39
CA ASP A 292 27.48 -20.10 25.53
C ASP A 292 26.28 -20.98 25.19
N PRO A 293 25.82 -21.89 26.08
CA PRO A 293 24.68 -22.76 25.78
C PRO A 293 23.41 -22.03 25.35
N GLY A 294 23.12 -20.85 25.90
CA GLY A 294 21.95 -20.06 25.53
C GLY A 294 22.08 -19.47 24.13
N GLU A 295 23.27 -18.99 23.76
CA GLU A 295 23.57 -18.52 22.39
C GLU A 295 23.55 -19.67 21.37
N ALA A 296 24.01 -20.86 21.77
CA ALA A 296 23.99 -22.06 20.95
C ALA A 296 22.55 -22.52 20.65
N GLU A 297 21.65 -22.41 21.63
CA GLU A 297 20.23 -22.77 21.49
C GLU A 297 19.50 -21.88 20.47
N ILE A 298 19.78 -20.58 20.50
CA ILE A 298 19.11 -19.61 19.60
C ILE A 298 19.79 -19.48 18.24
N TRP A 299 20.96 -20.10 18.01
CA TRP A 299 21.68 -20.00 16.74
C TRP A 299 20.98 -20.76 15.58
N PRO A 300 20.74 -20.11 14.42
CA PRO A 300 21.07 -18.74 14.11
C PRO A 300 20.05 -17.72 14.62
N TRP A 301 20.47 -16.87 15.57
CA TRP A 301 19.68 -15.72 15.96
C TRP A 301 19.88 -14.61 14.94
N ARG A 302 18.77 -14.05 14.46
CA ARG A 302 18.75 -13.08 13.36
C ARG A 302 18.24 -11.70 13.78
N GLY A 303 18.22 -11.45 15.10
CA GLY A 303 17.62 -10.25 15.67
C GLY A 303 16.10 -10.32 15.72
N ALA A 304 15.50 -9.35 16.41
CA ALA A 304 14.05 -9.18 16.41
C ALA A 304 13.57 -8.81 14.99
N GLY A 305 12.39 -9.29 14.61
CA GLY A 305 11.75 -8.87 13.36
C GLY A 305 11.62 -7.34 13.30
N SER A 306 11.68 -6.78 12.08
CA SER A 306 11.55 -5.34 11.85
C SER A 306 10.33 -5.07 10.99
N TYR A 307 9.63 -3.98 11.27
CA TYR A 307 8.52 -3.52 10.43
C TYR A 307 9.00 -3.05 9.04
N THR A 308 10.31 -2.80 8.85
CA THR A 308 10.86 -2.25 7.60
C THR A 308 11.13 -3.29 6.51
N PHE A 309 11.10 -4.58 6.83
CA PHE A 309 11.43 -5.65 5.89
C PHE A 309 10.72 -6.97 6.22
N ASN A 310 10.65 -7.86 5.23
CA ASN A 310 10.29 -9.26 5.40
C ASN A 310 11.53 -10.14 5.37
N THR A 311 11.58 -11.14 6.23
CA THR A 311 12.49 -12.29 6.10
C THR A 311 11.84 -13.27 5.14
N ALA A 312 12.20 -13.20 3.86
CA ALA A 312 11.55 -13.95 2.80
C ALA A 312 11.93 -15.44 2.81
N ALA A 313 13.21 -15.74 3.07
CA ALA A 313 13.72 -17.10 3.15
C ALA A 313 15.06 -17.17 3.88
N ASP A 314 15.31 -18.30 4.52
CA ASP A 314 16.54 -18.59 5.25
C ASP A 314 17.31 -19.76 4.64
N THR A 315 18.63 -19.75 4.81
CA THR A 315 19.49 -20.82 4.32
C THR A 315 20.89 -20.81 4.96
N VAL A 316 21.75 -21.70 4.47
CA VAL A 316 23.16 -21.80 4.85
C VAL A 316 24.04 -21.83 3.60
N ILE A 317 25.13 -21.07 3.64
CA ILE A 317 26.15 -21.06 2.58
C ILE A 317 27.44 -21.66 3.14
N ARG A 318 27.90 -22.74 2.50
CA ARG A 318 29.17 -23.40 2.82
C ARG A 318 30.16 -23.19 1.68
N SER A 319 31.32 -22.63 1.99
CA SER A 319 32.43 -22.43 1.03
C SER A 319 33.75 -22.84 1.69
N GLY A 320 34.26 -24.02 1.32
CA GLY A 320 35.44 -24.59 1.96
C GLY A 320 35.23 -24.84 3.45
N LYS A 321 36.00 -24.16 4.31
CA LYS A 321 35.88 -24.23 5.78
C LYS A 321 34.92 -23.18 6.35
N GLN A 322 34.43 -22.26 5.53
CA GLN A 322 33.52 -21.21 5.97
C GLN A 322 32.07 -21.68 5.89
N CYS A 323 31.28 -21.27 6.87
CA CYS A 323 29.84 -21.49 6.91
C CYS A 323 29.17 -20.20 7.38
N TYR A 324 28.20 -19.73 6.60
CA TYR A 324 27.38 -18.58 6.94
C TYR A 324 25.92 -19.00 7.01
N SER A 325 25.22 -18.54 8.04
CA SER A 325 23.76 -18.49 7.99
C SER A 325 23.37 -17.30 7.11
N ALA A 326 22.36 -17.45 6.26
CA ALA A 326 21.96 -16.41 5.33
C ALA A 326 20.45 -16.21 5.33
N THR A 327 20.02 -14.95 5.14
CA THR A 327 18.61 -14.56 5.08
C THR A 327 18.38 -13.66 3.89
N LEU A 328 17.43 -14.03 3.04
CA LEU A 328 16.89 -13.17 2.00
C LEU A 328 15.92 -12.18 2.65
N ILE A 329 16.29 -10.91 2.58
CA ILE A 329 15.53 -9.80 3.11
C ILE A 329 14.85 -9.07 1.96
N ALA A 330 13.58 -8.76 2.13
CA ALA A 330 12.82 -7.91 1.21
C ALA A 330 12.41 -6.63 1.92
N LEU A 331 12.99 -5.51 1.52
CA LEU A 331 12.74 -4.20 2.09
C LEU A 331 11.33 -3.75 1.66
N ARG A 332 10.42 -3.50 2.61
CA ARG A 332 8.99 -3.32 2.28
C ARG A 332 8.74 -2.07 1.41
N SER A 333 9.45 -0.98 1.66
CA SER A 333 9.26 0.29 0.91
C SER A 333 10.10 0.42 -0.35
N SER A 334 10.95 -0.57 -0.64
CA SER A 334 11.83 -0.50 -1.82
C SER A 334 11.06 -0.39 -3.14
N TYR A 335 9.84 -0.92 -3.16
CA TYR A 335 8.92 -0.87 -4.28
C TYR A 335 8.43 0.55 -4.63
N ALA A 336 8.51 1.50 -3.70
CA ALA A 336 8.26 2.91 -4.00
C ALA A 336 9.38 3.57 -4.84
N GLY A 337 10.59 3.00 -4.83
CA GLY A 337 11.73 3.50 -5.60
C GLY A 337 12.01 2.66 -6.85
N ASP A 338 12.35 1.39 -6.66
CA ASP A 338 12.65 0.45 -7.75
C ASP A 338 12.50 -1.00 -7.27
N HIS A 339 11.59 -1.75 -7.91
CA HIS A 339 11.41 -3.18 -7.64
C HIS A 339 12.66 -4.02 -7.86
N ALA A 340 13.58 -3.58 -8.73
CA ALA A 340 14.82 -4.30 -9.01
C ALA A 340 15.82 -4.24 -7.85
N LEU A 341 15.66 -3.31 -6.91
CA LEU A 341 16.52 -3.11 -5.74
C LEU A 341 15.83 -3.53 -4.44
N CYS A 342 14.84 -4.42 -4.53
CA CYS A 342 13.97 -4.71 -3.38
C CYS A 342 14.63 -5.42 -2.21
N CYS A 343 15.73 -6.09 -2.49
CA CYS A 343 16.07 -7.28 -1.76
C CYS A 343 17.56 -7.37 -1.50
N GLN A 344 17.91 -7.93 -0.36
CA GLN A 344 19.28 -8.08 0.13
C GLN A 344 19.48 -9.51 0.65
N LEU A 345 20.71 -9.98 0.63
CA LEU A 345 21.12 -11.20 1.32
C LEU A 345 21.99 -10.83 2.52
N TRP A 346 21.50 -11.08 3.71
CA TRP A 346 22.26 -10.86 4.95
C TRP A 346 23.00 -12.13 5.34
N LEU A 347 24.30 -12.01 5.62
CA LEU A 347 25.18 -13.11 6.02
C LEU A 347 25.56 -13.00 7.48
N TYR A 348 25.49 -14.12 8.19
CA TYR A 348 25.80 -14.23 9.62
C TYR A 348 26.87 -15.27 9.89
N ARG A 349 27.78 -14.96 10.82
CA ARG A 349 28.69 -15.92 11.46
C ARG A 349 28.19 -16.29 12.85
N GLY A 350 28.52 -17.50 13.27
CA GLY A 350 28.11 -18.01 14.57
C GLY A 350 28.69 -17.19 15.73
N PRO A 351 27.91 -16.90 16.79
CA PRO A 351 26.50 -17.30 17.02
C PRO A 351 25.46 -16.20 16.69
N GLY A 352 25.78 -15.18 15.90
CA GLY A 352 24.79 -14.14 15.55
C GLY A 352 25.35 -12.85 14.94
N GLU A 353 26.65 -12.80 14.62
CA GLU A 353 27.27 -11.61 14.03
C GLU A 353 26.86 -11.50 12.57
N GLN A 354 26.11 -10.46 12.21
CA GLN A 354 25.91 -10.10 10.81
C GLN A 354 27.22 -9.54 10.26
N VAL A 355 27.80 -10.25 9.30
CA VAL A 355 29.12 -9.92 8.72
C VAL A 355 29.03 -9.29 7.34
N ALA A 356 27.89 -9.39 6.65
CA ALA A 356 27.73 -8.70 5.37
C ALA A 356 26.25 -8.50 5.03
N THR A 357 26.00 -7.40 4.33
CA THR A 357 24.77 -7.16 3.57
C THR A 357 25.15 -7.15 2.10
N LEU A 358 24.57 -8.04 1.32
CA LEU A 358 24.82 -8.13 -0.13
C LEU A 358 23.56 -7.68 -0.87
N ASP A 359 23.67 -6.58 -1.60
CA ASP A 359 22.55 -6.08 -2.41
C ASP A 359 22.25 -7.03 -3.57
N LEU A 360 20.97 -7.18 -3.88
CA LEU A 360 20.51 -8.05 -4.97
C LEU A 360 19.86 -7.22 -6.07
N ARG A 361 20.11 -7.62 -7.32
CA ARG A 361 19.27 -7.26 -8.46
C ARG A 361 18.17 -8.29 -8.58
N SER A 362 16.93 -7.82 -8.49
CA SER A 362 15.75 -8.66 -8.45
C SER A 362 14.91 -8.48 -9.71
N ARG A 363 14.34 -9.57 -10.20
CA ARG A 363 13.30 -9.54 -11.24
C ARG A 363 12.06 -10.20 -10.65
N ARG A 364 10.90 -9.57 -10.81
CA ARG A 364 9.62 -10.17 -10.48
C ARG A 364 8.77 -10.34 -11.73
N TRP A 365 7.85 -11.30 -11.71
CA TRP A 365 6.85 -11.47 -12.75
C TRP A 365 5.54 -11.99 -12.18
N VAL A 366 4.42 -11.67 -12.82
CA VAL A 366 3.10 -12.20 -12.42
C VAL A 366 3.07 -13.72 -12.60
N SER A 367 2.77 -14.44 -11.53
CA SER A 367 2.56 -15.89 -11.54
C SER A 367 1.10 -16.29 -11.36
N GLY A 368 0.25 -15.40 -10.84
CA GLY A 368 -1.18 -15.64 -10.71
C GLY A 368 -1.96 -14.38 -10.33
N VAL A 369 -3.21 -14.31 -10.80
CA VAL A 369 -4.14 -13.22 -10.48
C VAL A 369 -5.52 -13.83 -10.23
N THR A 370 -6.00 -13.74 -8.99
CA THR A 370 -7.23 -14.39 -8.55
C THR A 370 -8.10 -13.44 -7.73
N VAL A 371 -9.42 -13.63 -7.77
CA VAL A 371 -10.33 -13.04 -6.78
C VAL A 371 -10.43 -14.01 -5.60
N VAL A 372 -10.25 -13.50 -4.40
CA VAL A 372 -10.31 -14.26 -3.15
C VAL A 372 -11.22 -13.56 -2.13
N PRO A 373 -11.79 -14.27 -1.15
CA PRO A 373 -12.53 -13.64 -0.07
C PRO A 373 -11.65 -12.65 0.72
N VAL A 374 -12.27 -11.57 1.21
CA VAL A 374 -11.65 -10.70 2.21
C VAL A 374 -11.63 -11.47 3.55
N PRO A 375 -10.45 -11.68 4.17
CA PRO A 375 -10.37 -12.40 5.43
C PRO A 375 -11.11 -11.64 6.53
N PRO A 376 -11.67 -12.33 7.54
CA PRO A 376 -12.16 -11.67 8.75
C PRO A 376 -11.00 -10.91 9.43
N GLN A 377 -11.24 -9.69 9.91
CA GLN A 377 -10.25 -8.98 10.73
C GLN A 377 -10.37 -9.46 12.18
N GLY A 378 -9.25 -9.93 12.75
CA GLY A 378 -9.15 -10.31 14.16
C GLY A 378 -9.24 -11.82 14.42
N GLU A 379 -8.11 -12.52 14.25
CA GLU A 379 -7.63 -13.54 15.20
C GLU A 379 -6.19 -13.20 15.61
#